data_AF-A0A1C3F5T0-F1
#
_entry.id   AF-A0A1C3F5T0-F1
#
_cell.length_a   1.000
_cell.length_b   1.000
_cell.length_c   1.000
_cell.angle_alpha   90.00
_cell.angle_beta   90.00
_cell.angle_gamma   90.00
#
_symmetry.space_group_name_H-M   'P 1'
#
loop_
_entity.id
_entity.type
_entity.pdbx_description
1 polymer ?
#
loop_
_entity_poly.entity_id
_entity_poly.type
_entity_poly.pdbx_seq_one_letter_code
_entity_poly.pdbx_strand_id
1 'polypeptide(L)'
;MAILTTDIALDNAEIIRIYGMRWGIETFFKVAKSHLKLGTEFQGRSFDMMISHTTIVFTRYLILEWERRKNNDERSLGGLFYLFADEVMDLDLKTALRQLMAFVLDLLPNKPKNKESLSQLHNWISDLPSYIRALFAQLGCES
;
A
#
# COMPACT_ATOMS: atom_id res chain seq x y z
N MET A 1 0.08 2.27 31.06
CA MET A 1 -0.55 1.11 30.39
C MET A 1 0.48 -0.01 30.38
N ALA A 2 0.11 -1.24 30.74
CA ALA A 2 1.01 -2.40 30.68
C ALA A 2 0.43 -3.42 29.69
N ILE A 3 1.26 -3.92 28.77
CA ILE A 3 0.91 -5.00 27.82
C ILE A 3 1.73 -6.23 28.22
N LEU A 4 1.06 -7.38 28.34
CA LEU A 4 1.69 -8.65 28.64
C LEU A 4 1.56 -9.55 27.40
N THR A 5 2.64 -10.24 27.05
CA THR A 5 2.69 -11.21 25.95
C THR A 5 3.22 -12.54 26.47
N THR A 6 2.75 -13.65 25.91
CA THR A 6 3.30 -14.98 26.15
C THR A 6 4.50 -15.29 25.26
N ASP A 7 4.68 -14.52 24.18
CA ASP A 7 5.80 -14.64 23.28
C ASP A 7 6.93 -13.70 23.70
N ILE A 8 8.03 -14.30 24.15
CA ILE A 8 9.23 -13.61 24.64
C ILE A 8 10.24 -13.28 23.54
N ALA A 9 10.01 -13.76 22.30
CA ALA A 9 10.89 -13.49 21.17
C ALA A 9 10.50 -12.19 20.42
N LEU A 10 9.30 -11.66 20.67
CA LEU A 10 8.83 -10.43 20.04
C LEU A 10 9.53 -9.20 20.60
N ASP A 11 9.87 -8.29 19.68
CA ASP A 11 10.32 -6.94 20.04
C ASP A 11 9.17 -6.10 20.64
N ASN A 12 9.52 -5.14 21.48
CA ASN A 12 8.58 -4.22 22.11
C ASN A 12 7.72 -3.44 21.10
N ALA A 13 8.29 -2.97 20.00
CA ALA A 13 7.57 -2.24 18.97
C ALA A 13 6.55 -3.15 18.26
N GLU A 14 6.92 -4.39 17.98
CA GLU A 14 6.03 -5.40 17.41
C GLU A 14 4.86 -5.75 18.35
N ILE A 15 5.13 -5.88 19.65
CA ILE A 15 4.08 -6.08 20.68
C ILE A 15 3.06 -4.93 20.64
N ILE A 16 3.54 -3.69 20.58
CA ILE A 16 2.67 -2.50 20.50
C ILE A 16 1.89 -2.50 19.19
N ARG A 17 2.52 -2.86 18.06
CA ARG A 17 1.89 -2.94 16.74
C ARG A 17 0.74 -3.95 16.74
N ILE A 18 0.96 -5.15 17.26
CA ILE A 18 -0.05 -6.20 17.35
C ILE A 18 -1.19 -5.76 18.27
N TYR A 19 -0.87 -5.20 19.45
CA TYR A 19 -1.90 -4.70 20.36
C TYR A 19 -2.74 -3.58 19.73
N GLY A 20 -2.16 -2.74 18.88
CA GLY A 20 -2.87 -1.72 18.11
C GLY A 20 -4.00 -2.29 17.23
N MET A 21 -3.88 -3.52 16.76
CA MET A 21 -4.93 -4.19 15.97
C MET A 21 -6.20 -4.49 16.78
N ARG A 22 -6.12 -4.50 18.13
CA ARG A 22 -7.26 -4.73 19.03
C ARG A 22 -8.42 -3.76 18.76
N TRP A 23 -8.12 -2.50 18.43
CA TRP A 23 -9.15 -1.48 18.18
C TRP A 23 -10.11 -1.86 17.02
N GLY A 24 -9.68 -2.77 16.13
CA GLY A 24 -10.53 -3.29 15.06
C GLY A 24 -11.86 -3.85 15.54
N ILE A 25 -11.90 -4.49 16.74
CA ILE A 25 -13.14 -5.04 17.28
C ILE A 25 -14.14 -3.95 17.69
N GLU A 26 -13.66 -2.80 18.15
CA GLU A 26 -14.50 -1.67 18.56
C GLU A 26 -15.14 -1.03 17.33
N THR A 27 -14.35 -0.84 16.26
CA THR A 27 -14.85 -0.38 14.95
C THR A 27 -15.87 -1.37 14.37
N PHE A 28 -15.59 -2.67 14.44
CA PHE A 28 -16.54 -3.72 14.05
C PHE A 28 -17.86 -3.59 14.79
N PHE A 29 -17.87 -3.57 16.12
CA PHE A 29 -19.10 -3.49 16.90
C PHE A 29 -19.83 -2.16 16.72
N LYS A 30 -19.11 -1.06 16.48
CA LYS A 30 -19.71 0.22 16.12
C LYS A 30 -20.54 0.07 14.85
N VAL A 31 -19.94 -0.46 13.77
CA VAL A 31 -20.62 -0.64 12.47
C VAL A 31 -21.75 -1.67 12.58
N ALA A 32 -21.50 -2.80 13.24
CA ALA A 32 -22.50 -3.85 13.38
C ALA A 32 -23.77 -3.36 14.09
N LYS A 33 -23.62 -2.54 15.15
CA LYS A 33 -24.77 -1.97 15.87
C LYS A 33 -25.42 -0.81 15.12
N SER A 34 -24.63 0.17 14.61
CA SER A 34 -25.19 1.40 14.03
C SER A 34 -25.74 1.21 12.62
N HIS A 35 -25.11 0.35 11.80
CA HIS A 35 -25.45 0.21 10.38
C HIS A 35 -26.08 -1.14 10.05
N LEU A 36 -25.69 -2.20 10.75
CA LEU A 36 -26.18 -3.56 10.47
C LEU A 36 -27.23 -4.04 11.48
N LYS A 37 -27.72 -3.12 12.33
CA LYS A 37 -28.85 -3.34 13.26
C LYS A 37 -28.67 -4.52 14.21
N LEU A 38 -27.44 -4.81 14.64
CA LEU A 38 -27.15 -5.84 15.63
C LEU A 38 -28.00 -5.59 16.90
N GLY A 39 -28.88 -6.53 17.24
CA GLY A 39 -29.76 -6.46 18.41
C GLY A 39 -30.95 -5.50 18.31
N THR A 40 -31.11 -4.76 17.21
CA THR A 40 -32.22 -3.79 17.04
C THR A 40 -33.13 -4.11 15.85
N GLU A 41 -32.71 -4.98 14.93
CA GLU A 41 -33.50 -5.33 13.75
C GLU A 41 -34.79 -6.09 14.09
N PHE A 42 -34.71 -6.99 15.08
CA PHE A 42 -35.84 -7.84 15.48
C PHE A 42 -35.89 -8.01 17.01
N GLN A 43 -37.09 -8.10 17.57
CA GLN A 43 -37.33 -8.42 18.98
C GLN A 43 -37.57 -9.93 19.16
N GLY A 44 -36.56 -10.73 18.79
CA GLY A 44 -36.64 -12.19 18.84
C GLY A 44 -36.72 -12.72 20.27
N ARG A 45 -37.62 -13.67 20.53
CA ARG A 45 -37.80 -14.31 21.85
C ARG A 45 -37.17 -15.70 21.95
N SER A 46 -36.61 -16.21 20.86
CA SER A 46 -35.90 -17.50 20.79
C SER A 46 -34.40 -17.30 20.73
N PHE A 47 -33.65 -18.16 21.43
CA PHE A 47 -32.19 -18.17 21.41
C PHE A 47 -31.63 -18.48 20.03
N ASP A 48 -32.22 -19.43 19.30
CA ASP A 48 -31.82 -19.79 17.93
C ASP A 48 -31.97 -18.61 16.97
N MET A 49 -33.01 -17.80 17.15
CA MET A 49 -33.23 -16.59 16.38
C MET A 49 -32.14 -15.55 16.66
N MET A 50 -31.75 -15.36 17.92
CA MET A 50 -30.67 -14.42 18.28
C MET A 50 -29.31 -14.86 17.72
N ILE A 51 -29.00 -16.16 17.77
CA ILE A 51 -27.78 -16.73 17.15
C ILE A 51 -27.80 -16.52 15.64
N SER A 52 -28.91 -16.86 14.99
CA SER A 52 -29.06 -16.72 13.53
C SER A 52 -28.92 -15.26 13.10
N HIS A 53 -29.57 -14.34 13.82
CA HIS A 53 -29.46 -12.90 13.57
C HIS A 53 -28.03 -12.40 13.69
N THR A 54 -27.36 -12.72 14.80
CA THR A 54 -25.97 -12.32 15.05
C THR A 54 -25.04 -12.85 13.96
N THR A 55 -25.20 -14.13 13.58
CA THR A 55 -24.43 -14.77 12.51
C THR A 55 -24.62 -14.04 11.18
N ILE A 56 -25.86 -13.73 10.81
CA ILE A 56 -26.16 -13.01 9.55
C ILE A 56 -25.53 -11.61 9.55
N VAL A 57 -25.66 -10.87 10.66
CA VAL A 57 -25.07 -9.53 10.79
C VAL A 57 -23.55 -9.59 10.65
N PHE A 58 -22.90 -10.58 11.26
CA PHE A 58 -21.45 -10.74 11.22
C PHE A 58 -20.98 -11.13 9.83
N THR A 59 -21.66 -12.06 9.16
CA THR A 59 -21.37 -12.44 7.77
C THR A 59 -21.52 -11.26 6.81
N ARG A 60 -22.58 -10.44 6.97
CA ARG A 60 -22.74 -9.21 6.18
C ARG A 60 -21.57 -8.26 6.36
N TYR A 61 -21.12 -8.04 7.60
CA TYR A 61 -19.93 -7.23 7.87
C TYR A 61 -18.69 -7.79 7.19
N LEU A 62 -18.44 -9.10 7.28
CA LEU A 62 -17.26 -9.74 6.69
C LEU A 62 -17.22 -9.55 5.17
N ILE A 63 -18.34 -9.72 4.48
CA ILE A 63 -18.41 -9.52 3.03
C ILE A 63 -18.13 -8.05 2.67
N LEU A 64 -18.75 -7.11 3.39
CA LEU A 64 -18.54 -5.67 3.14
C LEU A 64 -17.10 -5.23 3.42
N GLU A 65 -16.51 -5.71 4.51
CA GLU A 65 -15.13 -5.39 4.87
C GLU A 65 -14.13 -6.04 3.90
N TRP A 66 -14.42 -7.24 3.40
CA TRP A 66 -13.62 -7.88 2.35
C TRP A 66 -13.64 -7.05 1.06
N GLU A 67 -14.82 -6.62 0.60
CA GLU A 67 -14.96 -5.78 -0.59
C GLU A 67 -14.28 -4.41 -0.39
N ARG A 68 -14.45 -3.81 0.80
CA ARG A 68 -13.77 -2.55 1.17
C ARG A 68 -12.26 -2.70 1.10
N ARG A 69 -11.69 -3.80 1.60
CA ARG A 69 -10.24 -4.05 1.56
C ARG A 69 -9.73 -4.24 0.15
N LYS A 70 -10.48 -4.98 -0.67
CA LYS A 70 -10.13 -5.22 -2.07
C LYS A 70 -10.05 -3.92 -2.87
N ASN A 71 -10.94 -2.96 -2.59
CA ASN A 71 -11.07 -1.74 -3.39
C ASN A 71 -10.39 -0.50 -2.79
N ASN A 72 -10.16 -0.44 -1.47
CA ASN A 72 -9.72 0.77 -0.77
C ASN A 72 -8.59 0.58 0.25
N ASP A 73 -8.00 -0.61 0.39
CA ASP A 73 -6.90 -0.82 1.35
C ASP A 73 -5.54 -0.86 0.65
N GLU A 74 -4.77 0.22 0.77
CA GLU A 74 -3.38 0.30 0.28
C GLU A 74 -2.46 -0.75 0.92
N ARG A 75 -2.80 -1.34 2.08
CA ARG A 75 -2.04 -2.47 2.64
C ARG A 75 -2.16 -3.75 1.83
N SER A 76 -3.19 -3.89 1.00
CA SER A 76 -3.27 -5.00 0.03
C SER A 76 -2.22 -4.83 -1.09
N LEU A 77 -1.83 -3.60 -1.40
CA LEU A 77 -0.64 -3.30 -2.20
C LEU A 77 0.66 -3.49 -1.39
N GLY A 78 0.62 -3.61 -0.07
CA GLY A 78 1.81 -3.86 0.76
C GLY A 78 2.53 -5.15 0.36
N GLY A 79 1.79 -6.20 -0.04
CA GLY A 79 2.39 -7.40 -0.62
C GLY A 79 3.04 -7.13 -1.98
N LEU A 80 2.41 -6.29 -2.80
CA LEU A 80 2.96 -5.82 -4.08
C LEU A 80 4.23 -4.97 -3.86
N PHE A 81 4.24 -4.08 -2.87
CA PHE A 81 5.41 -3.30 -2.48
C PHE A 81 6.49 -4.16 -1.82
N TYR A 82 6.16 -5.25 -1.13
CA TYR A 82 7.14 -6.21 -0.60
C TYR A 82 7.80 -6.99 -1.74
N LEU A 83 7.01 -7.46 -2.71
CA LEU A 83 7.52 -8.09 -3.94
C LEU A 83 8.37 -7.12 -4.76
N PHE A 84 7.91 -5.88 -4.93
CA PHE A 84 8.70 -4.85 -5.59
C PHE A 84 9.91 -4.43 -4.78
N ALA A 85 9.87 -4.43 -3.44
CA ALA A 85 11.03 -4.11 -2.61
C ALA A 85 12.11 -5.20 -2.73
N ASP A 86 11.71 -6.48 -2.85
CA ASP A 86 12.62 -7.60 -3.13
C ASP A 86 13.26 -7.44 -4.52
N GLU A 87 12.48 -7.10 -5.56
CA GLU A 87 13.01 -6.79 -6.91
C GLU A 87 13.86 -5.50 -6.94
N VAL A 88 13.45 -4.45 -6.21
CA VAL A 88 14.18 -3.17 -6.13
C VAL A 88 15.46 -3.33 -5.30
N MET A 89 15.54 -4.32 -4.41
CA MET A 89 16.78 -4.62 -3.69
C MET A 89 17.90 -5.10 -4.63
N ASP A 90 17.54 -5.77 -5.73
CA ASP A 90 18.48 -6.22 -6.76
C ASP A 90 18.80 -5.16 -7.82
N LEU A 91 18.02 -4.08 -7.89
CA LEU A 91 18.22 -3.00 -8.85
C LEU A 91 18.98 -1.84 -8.20
N ASP A 92 20.28 -1.71 -8.51
CA ASP A 92 21.05 -0.57 -8.03
C ASP A 92 20.47 0.75 -8.55
N LEU A 93 20.51 1.80 -7.72
CA LEU A 93 19.95 3.12 -8.02
C LEU A 93 20.41 3.69 -9.36
N LYS A 94 21.66 3.40 -9.77
CA LYS A 94 22.23 3.86 -11.03
C LYS A 94 21.58 3.13 -12.21
N THR A 95 21.35 1.83 -12.10
CA THR A 95 20.61 1.04 -13.11
C THR A 95 19.14 1.46 -13.20
N ALA A 96 18.48 1.70 -12.07
CA ALA A 96 17.11 2.19 -12.01
C ALA A 96 16.93 3.53 -12.76
N LEU A 97 17.80 4.50 -12.46
CA LEU A 97 17.77 5.82 -13.11
C LEU A 97 18.07 5.74 -14.61
N ARG A 98 18.93 4.81 -15.05
CA ARG A 98 19.20 4.59 -16.48
C ARG A 98 18.01 4.02 -17.22
N GLN A 99 17.37 3.00 -16.66
CA GLN A 99 16.19 2.39 -17.27
C GLN A 99 15.04 3.39 -17.36
N LEU A 100 14.83 4.19 -16.31
CA LEU A 100 13.88 5.29 -16.32
C LEU A 100 14.18 6.29 -17.45
N MET A 101 15.44 6.70 -17.63
CA MET A 101 15.81 7.62 -18.71
C MET A 101 15.62 7.03 -20.10
N ALA A 102 16.00 5.76 -20.31
CA ALA A 102 15.76 5.07 -21.57
C ALA A 102 14.27 5.01 -21.91
N PHE A 103 13.43 4.69 -20.92
CA PHE A 103 11.98 4.69 -21.07
C PHE A 103 11.40 6.07 -21.39
N VAL A 104 11.89 7.13 -20.72
CA VAL A 104 11.49 8.52 -21.02
C VAL A 104 11.89 8.92 -22.44
N LEU A 105 13.07 8.48 -22.91
CA LEU A 105 13.53 8.72 -24.28
C LEU A 105 12.68 7.96 -25.32
N ASP A 106 12.29 6.72 -25.03
CA ASP A 106 11.42 5.92 -25.91
C ASP A 106 9.98 6.43 -25.97
N LEU A 107 9.48 7.00 -24.87
CA LEU A 107 8.16 7.64 -24.80
C LEU A 107 8.10 9.01 -25.49
N LEU A 108 9.24 9.66 -25.70
CA LEU A 108 9.26 10.90 -26.48
C LEU A 108 8.86 10.55 -27.91
N PRO A 109 7.83 11.21 -28.48
CA PRO A 109 7.34 10.86 -29.81
C PRO A 109 8.50 10.95 -30.81
N ASN A 110 8.67 9.88 -31.61
CA ASN A 110 9.55 9.80 -32.78
C ASN A 110 9.15 10.80 -33.89
N LYS A 111 9.09 12.09 -33.54
CA LYS A 111 8.82 13.20 -34.44
C LYS A 111 10.07 14.08 -34.45
N PRO A 112 10.60 14.43 -35.63
CA PRO A 112 11.85 15.20 -35.77
C PRO A 112 11.79 16.65 -35.24
N LYS A 113 10.71 17.04 -34.55
CA LYS A 113 10.47 18.37 -33.99
C LYS A 113 10.61 18.46 -32.46
N ASN A 114 10.88 17.37 -31.75
CA ASN A 114 10.92 17.39 -30.28
C ASN A 114 12.29 17.77 -29.67
N LYS A 115 13.07 18.60 -30.39
CA LYS A 115 14.39 19.06 -29.93
C LYS A 115 14.28 19.90 -28.64
N GLU A 116 13.16 20.59 -28.45
CA GLU A 116 12.89 21.40 -27.25
C GLU A 116 12.65 20.54 -26.01
N SER A 117 11.88 19.45 -26.11
CA SER A 117 11.69 18.54 -24.97
C SER A 117 12.96 17.79 -24.60
N LEU A 118 13.79 17.44 -25.59
CA LEU A 118 15.11 16.86 -25.36
C LEU A 118 16.07 17.86 -24.72
N SER A 119 16.08 19.13 -25.15
CA SER A 119 16.91 20.16 -24.53
C SER A 119 16.45 20.51 -23.12
N GLN A 120 15.14 20.53 -22.86
CA GLN A 120 14.58 20.69 -21.51
C GLN A 120 14.98 19.55 -20.57
N LEU A 121 14.96 18.30 -21.06
CA LEU A 121 15.42 17.16 -20.28
C LEU A 121 16.92 17.25 -19.95
N HIS A 122 17.76 17.64 -20.92
CA HIS A 122 19.20 17.85 -20.70
C HIS A 122 19.48 18.99 -19.72
N ASN A 123 18.73 20.10 -19.80
CA ASN A 123 18.85 21.21 -18.85
C ASN A 123 18.46 20.76 -17.43
N TRP A 124 17.35 20.04 -17.30
CA TRP A 124 16.93 19.49 -16.02
C TRP A 124 17.95 18.54 -15.41
N ILE A 125 18.56 17.64 -16.21
CA ILE A 125 19.65 16.76 -15.75
C ILE A 125 20.87 17.58 -15.29
N SER A 126 21.14 18.70 -15.95
CA SER A 126 22.27 19.59 -15.61
C SER A 126 22.07 20.33 -14.30
N ASP A 127 20.82 20.64 -13.95
CA ASP A 127 20.41 21.31 -12.70
C ASP A 127 20.36 20.36 -11.49
N LEU A 128 20.49 19.05 -11.69
CA LEU A 128 20.54 18.07 -10.60
C LEU A 128 21.84 18.20 -9.78
N PRO A 129 21.79 17.89 -8.47
CA PRO A 129 22.97 17.83 -7.62
C PRO A 129 24.08 16.92 -8.20
N SER A 130 25.34 17.29 -7.98
CA SER A 130 26.50 16.62 -8.60
C SER A 130 26.55 15.11 -8.36
N TYR A 131 26.12 14.65 -7.18
CA TYR A 131 26.07 13.23 -6.82
C TYR A 131 24.99 12.44 -7.59
N ILE A 132 23.89 13.08 -7.99
CA ILE A 132 22.85 12.48 -8.85
C ILE A 132 23.29 12.56 -10.31
N ARG A 133 23.84 13.70 -10.73
CA ARG A 133 24.34 13.90 -12.11
C ARG A 133 25.44 12.89 -12.48
N ALA A 134 26.30 12.53 -11.53
CA ALA A 134 27.35 11.51 -11.70
C ALA A 134 26.78 10.12 -12.05
N LEU A 135 25.53 9.82 -11.68
CA LEU A 135 24.87 8.54 -12.02
C LEU A 135 24.53 8.44 -13.52
N PHE A 136 24.41 9.59 -14.20
CA PHE A 136 24.10 9.70 -15.63
C PHE A 136 25.33 9.79 -16.54
N ALA A 137 26.54 9.93 -16.00
CA ALA A 137 27.75 10.30 -16.75
C ALA A 137 28.27 9.29 -17.83
N GLN A 138 27.62 8.12 -17.99
CA GLN A 138 27.92 7.18 -19.08
C GLN A 138 26.92 7.23 -20.26
N LEU A 139 25.94 8.14 -20.23
CA LEU A 139 25.02 8.39 -21.36
C LEU A 139 25.63 9.32 -22.43
N GLY A 140 26.87 9.77 -22.25
CA GLY A 140 27.60 10.46 -23.30
C GLY A 140 27.91 9.48 -24.42
N CYS A 141 27.23 9.65 -25.56
CA CYS A 141 27.53 8.94 -26.80
C CYS A 141 29.04 8.99 -27.08
N GLU A 142 29.71 7.85 -26.98
CA GLU A 142 30.84 7.61 -27.87
C GLU A 142 30.27 7.55 -29.29
N SER A 143 30.98 8.24 -30.19
CA SER A 143 30.53 8.65 -31.54
C SER A 143 30.04 7.54 -32.46
#